data_AF-A0A7X8QXG4-F1
#
_entry.id   AF-A0A7X8QXG4-F1
#
_cell.length_a   1.000
_cell.length_b   1.000
_cell.length_c   1.000
_cell.angle_alpha   90.00
_cell.angle_beta   90.00
_cell.angle_gamma   90.00
#
_symmetry.space_group_name_H-M   'P 1'
#
loop_
_entity.id
_entity.type
_entity.pdbx_description
1 polymer ?
#
loop_
_entity_poly.entity_id
_entity_poly.type
_entity_poly.pdbx_seq_one_letter_code
_entity_poly.pdbx_strand_id
1 'polypeptide(L)'
;MRKILFAAPLAAVLAIAAGCASAPQQRQAPQEQTPIWETWDYHPSIERGLEIIINSEKGLSLARQMKTPDGGEMIYGPLTGPWPRYYPSRDRIVLPEYTRDLDYSTGMSAAFGIALRKSYERLGLDDMTVEAVQLAALDRVETALELGIPLGEADKTQAGKELVREICAYIFDGEEAFLSDISRSAQLRDPEYGFPYETLDSVTFWLTKAEKNTGERAFVEAMTERDQDRARRGVITQEEANANALRLTSDSMDNLQKYQRELSFSTSRRINQARRNYELALREHGLWAQKNSALMKTWAEKMPVCDYMTRVIKTVRPSPPASSSDKR
;
A
#
# COMPACT_ATOMS: atom_id res chain seq x y z
N MET A 1 -6.19 -51.79 37.78
CA MET A 1 -6.33 -50.84 38.89
C MET A 1 -7.01 -49.57 38.40
N ARG A 2 -8.17 -49.27 39.01
CA ARG A 2 -8.93 -48.02 39.10
C ARG A 2 -9.16 -47.16 37.85
N LYS A 3 -10.31 -47.42 37.21
CA LYS A 3 -11.20 -46.41 36.61
C LYS A 3 -11.74 -45.52 37.73
N ILE A 4 -11.75 -44.20 37.54
CA ILE A 4 -12.52 -43.28 38.38
C ILE A 4 -13.35 -42.40 37.44
N LEU A 5 -14.65 -42.72 37.40
CA LEU A 5 -15.73 -41.84 37.02
C LEU A 5 -15.89 -40.78 38.12
N PHE A 6 -16.01 -39.50 37.75
CA PHE A 6 -16.70 -38.53 38.58
C PHE A 6 -17.89 -37.95 37.82
N ALA A 7 -19.04 -38.17 38.43
CA ALA A 7 -20.33 -37.64 38.07
C ALA A 7 -20.71 -36.51 39.03
N ALA A 8 -21.60 -35.64 38.53
CA ALA A 8 -22.53 -34.75 39.25
C ALA A 8 -21.98 -33.40 39.78
N PRO A 9 -22.86 -32.41 40.10
CA PRO A 9 -24.29 -32.26 39.78
C PRO A 9 -24.70 -30.89 39.16
N LEU A 10 -25.88 -30.88 38.54
CA LEU A 10 -26.73 -29.69 38.40
C LEU A 10 -27.08 -29.14 39.80
N ALA A 11 -26.89 -27.84 40.00
CA ALA A 11 -27.55 -27.09 41.07
C ALA A 11 -28.19 -25.84 40.47
N ALA A 12 -29.50 -25.89 40.33
CA ALA A 12 -30.37 -24.76 40.09
C ALA A 12 -30.32 -23.83 41.31
N VAL A 13 -30.04 -22.55 41.08
CA VAL A 13 -30.28 -21.49 42.06
C VAL A 13 -31.34 -20.56 41.48
N LEU A 14 -32.58 -20.80 41.93
CA LEU A 14 -33.66 -19.84 41.92
C LEU A 14 -33.33 -18.77 42.96
N ALA A 15 -32.99 -17.56 42.51
CA ALA A 15 -32.95 -16.37 43.35
C ALA A 15 -34.10 -15.45 42.93
N ILE A 16 -35.11 -15.43 43.79
CA ILE A 16 -36.20 -14.47 43.83
C ILE A 16 -35.59 -13.13 44.26
N ALA A 17 -35.55 -12.16 43.35
CA ALA A 17 -35.24 -10.77 43.70
C ALA A 17 -36.53 -9.97 43.66
N ALA A 18 -36.97 -9.59 44.86
CA ALA A 18 -38.07 -8.69 45.14
C ALA A 18 -37.81 -7.30 44.54
N GLY A 19 -38.91 -6.60 44.29
CA GLY A 19 -38.93 -5.34 43.57
C GLY A 19 -38.23 -4.19 44.30
N CYS A 20 -37.47 -3.44 43.52
CA CYS A 20 -37.27 -2.02 43.75
C CYS A 20 -37.95 -1.31 42.58
N ALA A 21 -39.04 -0.60 42.88
CA ALA A 21 -39.64 0.35 41.96
C ALA A 21 -38.65 1.51 41.77
N SER A 22 -37.81 1.39 40.75
CA SER A 22 -36.97 2.49 40.28
C SER A 22 -37.85 3.55 39.63
N ALA A 23 -37.72 4.78 40.11
CA ALA A 23 -38.36 5.98 39.58
C ALA A 23 -38.19 6.08 38.05
N PRO A 24 -39.13 6.68 37.31
CA PRO A 24 -39.02 6.87 35.87
C PRO A 24 -37.77 7.71 35.59
N GLN A 25 -36.70 7.02 35.17
CA GLN A 25 -35.49 7.63 34.68
C GLN A 25 -35.88 8.41 33.44
N GLN A 26 -35.91 9.75 33.55
CA GLN A 26 -36.06 10.64 32.42
C GLN A 26 -35.07 10.15 31.35
N ARG A 27 -35.61 9.64 30.25
CA ARG A 27 -34.82 9.39 29.03
C ARG A 27 -34.26 10.74 28.64
N GLN A 28 -33.02 11.00 29.06
CA GLN A 28 -32.23 12.04 28.45
C GLN A 28 -32.27 11.74 26.96
N ALA A 29 -32.71 12.73 26.17
CA ALA A 29 -32.57 12.67 24.72
C ALA A 29 -31.14 12.20 24.43
N PRO A 30 -30.93 11.28 23.47
CA PRO A 30 -29.60 10.82 23.13
C PRO A 30 -28.75 12.08 22.97
N GLN A 31 -27.73 12.22 23.83
CA GLN A 31 -26.77 13.29 23.68
C GLN A 31 -26.32 13.20 22.22
N GLU A 32 -26.55 14.27 21.47
CA GLU A 32 -25.89 14.49 20.20
C GLU A 32 -24.41 14.28 20.50
N GLN A 33 -23.91 13.09 20.13
CA GLN A 33 -22.48 12.87 20.02
C GLN A 33 -22.07 13.86 18.96
N THR A 34 -21.52 14.99 19.41
CA THR A 34 -20.77 15.88 18.54
C THR A 34 -19.84 14.97 17.74
N PRO A 35 -19.96 14.93 16.41
CA PRO A 35 -19.29 13.89 15.67
C PRO A 35 -17.79 14.09 15.86
N ILE A 36 -17.07 13.00 16.08
CA ILE A 36 -15.64 12.95 16.43
C ILE A 36 -14.81 13.42 15.23
N TRP A 37 -14.83 14.72 14.96
CA TRP A 37 -14.07 15.41 13.92
C TRP A 37 -13.39 16.68 14.42
N GLU A 38 -13.25 16.88 15.74
CA GLU A 38 -12.46 17.98 16.31
C GLU A 38 -11.02 17.92 15.78
N THR A 39 -10.83 18.74 14.74
CA THR A 39 -9.62 19.22 14.07
C THR A 39 -8.49 18.23 13.92
N TRP A 40 -8.21 17.85 12.68
CA TRP A 40 -6.88 17.39 12.31
C TRP A 40 -5.88 18.51 12.66
N ASP A 41 -4.64 18.18 13.03
CA ASP A 41 -3.56 19.17 13.19
C ASP A 41 -2.73 19.21 11.89
N TYR A 42 -3.42 19.30 10.75
CA TYR A 42 -2.77 19.29 9.44
C TYR A 42 -2.84 20.67 8.79
N HIS A 43 -2.11 20.86 7.70
CA HIS A 43 -2.29 22.04 6.87
C HIS A 43 -3.76 22.10 6.38
N PRO A 44 -4.44 23.26 6.40
CA PRO A 44 -5.89 23.33 6.11
C PRO A 44 -6.33 22.71 4.78
N SER A 45 -5.49 22.74 3.75
CA SER A 45 -5.80 22.07 2.47
C SER A 45 -5.72 20.54 2.54
N ILE A 46 -4.86 19.98 3.39
CA ILE A 46 -4.82 18.53 3.65
C ILE A 46 -6.13 18.13 4.31
N GLU A 47 -6.61 18.90 5.28
CA GLU A 47 -7.87 18.63 5.97
C GLU A 47 -9.06 18.64 5.01
N ARG A 48 -9.19 19.69 4.18
CA ARG A 48 -10.22 19.74 3.14
C ARG A 48 -10.09 18.60 2.12
N GLY A 49 -8.86 18.22 1.77
CA GLY A 49 -8.60 17.05 0.94
C GLY A 49 -9.07 15.74 1.59
N LEU A 50 -8.85 15.59 2.90
CA LEU A 50 -9.33 14.43 3.67
C LEU A 50 -10.87 14.42 3.78
N GLU A 51 -11.48 15.58 3.97
CA GLU A 51 -12.95 15.72 3.96
C GLU A 51 -13.55 15.29 2.62
N ILE A 52 -12.88 15.59 1.50
CA ILE A 52 -13.29 15.10 0.18
C ILE A 52 -13.27 13.57 0.15
N ILE A 53 -12.16 12.93 0.53
CA ILE A 53 -12.04 11.47 0.38
C ILE A 53 -12.94 10.67 1.31
N ILE A 54 -13.31 11.24 2.46
CA ILE A 54 -14.25 10.63 3.42
C ILE A 54 -15.64 10.38 2.80
N ASN A 55 -15.99 11.04 1.69
CA ASN A 55 -17.26 10.82 0.99
C ASN A 55 -17.30 9.53 0.14
N SER A 56 -16.26 8.70 0.19
CA SER A 56 -16.20 7.38 -0.45
C SER A 56 -16.05 6.29 0.60
N GLU A 57 -16.53 5.07 0.33
CA GLU A 57 -16.39 3.94 1.25
C GLU A 57 -14.90 3.63 1.46
N LYS A 58 -14.13 3.62 0.36
CA LYS A 58 -12.69 3.39 0.41
C LYS A 58 -11.94 4.52 1.12
N GLY A 59 -12.20 5.77 0.75
CA GLY A 59 -11.50 6.92 1.32
C GLY A 59 -11.84 7.14 2.80
N LEU A 60 -13.05 6.84 3.24
CA LEU A 60 -13.40 6.80 4.67
C LEU A 60 -12.56 5.77 5.43
N SER A 61 -12.37 4.58 4.87
CA SER A 61 -11.51 3.55 5.48
C SER A 61 -10.03 3.98 5.55
N LEU A 62 -9.56 4.76 4.58
CA LEU A 62 -8.20 5.32 4.59
C LEU A 62 -8.09 6.43 5.64
N ALA A 63 -8.97 7.43 5.60
CA ALA A 63 -8.95 8.56 6.53
C ALA A 63 -9.05 8.12 8.00
N ARG A 64 -9.83 7.07 8.33
CA ARG A 64 -9.90 6.54 9.70
C ARG A 64 -8.54 6.11 10.27
N GLN A 65 -7.61 5.64 9.44
CA GLN A 65 -6.27 5.25 9.89
C GLN A 65 -5.41 6.45 10.27
N MET A 66 -5.69 7.63 9.73
CA MET A 66 -4.96 8.85 10.07
C MET A 66 -5.46 9.48 11.37
N LYS A 67 -6.65 9.09 11.86
CA LYS A 67 -7.22 9.59 13.12
C LYS A 67 -6.73 8.86 14.37
N THR A 68 -6.00 7.76 14.22
CA THR A 68 -5.40 7.06 15.37
C THR A 68 -4.19 7.83 15.88
N PRO A 69 -3.76 7.65 17.15
CA PRO A 69 -2.49 8.20 17.63
C PRO A 69 -1.30 7.82 16.75
N ASP A 70 -1.39 6.64 16.15
CA ASP A 70 -0.44 6.12 15.16
C ASP A 70 -0.78 6.60 13.74
N GLY A 71 -1.39 7.78 13.59
CA GLY A 71 -1.91 8.28 12.32
C GLY A 71 -0.84 8.72 11.34
N GLY A 72 0.41 8.87 11.76
CA GLY A 72 1.48 9.42 10.95
C GLY A 72 1.30 10.91 10.64
N GLU A 73 2.38 11.54 10.20
CA GLU A 73 2.41 12.96 9.86
C GLU A 73 2.20 13.17 8.35
N MET A 74 1.34 14.11 7.95
CA MET A 74 1.20 14.55 6.56
C MET A 74 1.73 15.97 6.39
N ILE A 75 2.72 16.13 5.51
CA ILE A 75 3.29 17.44 5.18
C ILE A 75 3.38 17.62 3.67
N TYR A 76 3.51 18.86 3.22
CA TYR A 76 3.96 19.12 1.85
C TYR A 76 5.48 19.09 1.74
N GLY A 77 5.98 18.75 0.55
CA GLY A 77 7.38 18.85 0.23
C GLY A 77 7.63 19.09 -1.26
N PRO A 78 8.87 19.45 -1.63
CA PRO A 78 9.26 19.76 -3.00
C PRO A 78 9.44 18.46 -3.82
N LEU A 79 8.36 17.69 -3.95
CA LEU A 79 8.33 16.50 -4.80
C LEU A 79 8.12 16.94 -6.25
N THR A 80 9.00 16.47 -7.13
CA THR A 80 8.92 16.76 -8.57
C THR A 80 7.88 15.90 -9.28
N GLY A 81 7.55 14.71 -8.75
CA GLY A 81 6.66 13.76 -9.40
C GLY A 81 5.21 13.75 -8.92
N PRO A 82 4.36 12.92 -9.57
CA PRO A 82 2.93 12.83 -9.32
C PRO A 82 2.56 12.11 -8.01
N TRP A 83 3.45 11.26 -7.50
CA TRP A 83 3.16 10.42 -6.35
C TRP A 83 3.66 11.04 -5.04
N PRO A 84 2.87 10.97 -3.96
CA PRO A 84 3.37 11.30 -2.62
C PRO A 84 4.43 10.27 -2.21
N ARG A 85 5.25 10.63 -1.22
CA ARG A 85 6.26 9.73 -0.64
C ARG A 85 5.89 9.36 0.78
N TYR A 86 6.01 8.09 1.13
CA TYR A 86 5.94 7.64 2.50
C TYR A 86 7.34 7.28 3.01
N TYR A 87 7.69 7.79 4.20
CA TYR A 87 8.95 7.56 4.88
C TYR A 87 8.68 6.75 6.16
N PRO A 88 8.82 5.40 6.11
CA PRO A 88 8.52 4.54 7.25
C PRO A 88 9.27 4.91 8.53
N SER A 89 10.55 5.32 8.42
CA SER A 89 11.39 5.65 9.56
C SER A 89 10.91 6.84 10.39
N ARG A 90 10.07 7.70 9.81
CA ARG A 90 9.50 8.88 10.48
C ARG A 90 7.97 8.84 10.54
N ASP A 91 7.39 7.72 10.08
CA ASP A 91 5.97 7.56 9.84
C ASP A 91 5.32 8.80 9.17
N ARG A 92 5.95 9.26 8.08
CA ARG A 92 5.63 10.54 7.45
C ARG A 92 5.26 10.38 5.99
N ILE A 93 4.12 10.95 5.61
CA ILE A 93 3.65 11.10 4.24
C ILE A 93 3.98 12.53 3.77
N VAL A 94 4.68 12.62 2.65
CA VAL A 94 5.02 13.89 1.99
C VAL A 94 4.19 14.00 0.72
N LEU A 95 3.37 15.03 0.65
CA LEU A 95 2.53 15.37 -0.50
C LEU A 95 3.26 16.34 -1.42
N PRO A 96 3.00 16.32 -2.75
CA PRO A 96 3.63 17.27 -3.66
C PRO A 96 3.12 18.70 -3.42
N GLU A 97 4.04 19.66 -3.25
CA GLU A 97 3.74 21.07 -2.98
C GLU A 97 2.72 21.69 -3.95
N TYR A 98 2.81 21.35 -5.24
CA TYR A 98 1.93 21.89 -6.28
C TYR A 98 0.47 21.43 -6.17
N THR A 99 0.16 20.46 -5.30
CA THR A 99 -1.22 20.04 -5.04
C THR A 99 -1.92 20.90 -4.00
N ARG A 100 -1.17 21.70 -3.22
CA ARG A 100 -1.64 22.40 -2.01
C ARG A 100 -2.89 23.25 -2.21
N ASP A 101 -3.04 23.89 -3.37
CA ASP A 101 -4.12 24.83 -3.65
C ASP A 101 -5.33 24.17 -4.35
N LEU A 102 -5.29 22.85 -4.54
CA LEU A 102 -6.32 22.07 -5.23
C LEU A 102 -6.78 20.94 -4.31
N ASP A 103 -7.90 21.16 -3.62
CA ASP A 103 -8.39 20.27 -2.56
C ASP A 103 -8.60 18.83 -3.08
N TYR A 104 -9.13 18.64 -4.29
CA TYR A 104 -9.28 17.30 -4.88
C TYR A 104 -7.92 16.63 -5.14
N SER A 105 -6.96 17.36 -5.73
CA SER A 105 -5.62 16.80 -5.99
C SER A 105 -4.91 16.47 -4.68
N THR A 106 -5.00 17.36 -3.68
CA THR A 106 -4.50 17.11 -2.33
C THR A 106 -5.14 15.86 -1.73
N GLY A 107 -6.48 15.73 -1.82
CA GLY A 107 -7.22 14.58 -1.32
C GLY A 107 -6.77 13.28 -1.98
N MET A 108 -6.59 13.26 -3.31
CA MET A 108 -6.13 12.06 -4.02
C MET A 108 -4.67 11.71 -3.72
N SER A 109 -3.80 12.72 -3.56
CA SER A 109 -2.43 12.50 -3.09
C SER A 109 -2.41 11.98 -1.64
N ALA A 110 -3.25 12.52 -0.76
CA ALA A 110 -3.39 12.03 0.60
C ALA A 110 -3.89 10.56 0.60
N ALA A 111 -4.95 10.25 -0.15
CA ALA A 111 -5.47 8.88 -0.26
C ALA A 111 -4.38 7.88 -0.69
N PHE A 112 -3.58 8.21 -1.71
CA PHE A 112 -2.46 7.36 -2.12
C PHE A 112 -1.41 7.22 -1.03
N GLY A 113 -1.00 8.31 -0.37
CA GLY A 113 0.00 8.28 0.69
C GLY A 113 -0.44 7.42 1.88
N ILE A 114 -1.70 7.53 2.28
CA ILE A 114 -2.31 6.73 3.34
C ILE A 114 -2.39 5.25 2.91
N ALA A 115 -2.83 4.99 1.68
CA ALA A 115 -2.89 3.64 1.15
C ALA A 115 -1.51 2.99 1.00
N LEU A 116 -0.48 3.78 0.69
CA LEU A 116 0.92 3.34 0.62
C LEU A 116 1.45 2.95 2.00
N ARG A 117 1.18 3.77 3.02
CA ARG A 117 1.48 3.44 4.42
C ARG A 117 0.80 2.16 4.86
N LYS A 118 -0.52 2.06 4.66
CA LYS A 118 -1.32 0.86 4.95
C LYS A 118 -0.77 -0.37 4.25
N SER A 119 -0.38 -0.24 2.98
CA SER A 119 0.16 -1.35 2.18
C SER A 119 1.54 -1.78 2.68
N TYR A 120 2.40 -0.84 3.05
CA TYR A 120 3.69 -1.12 3.69
C TYR A 120 3.52 -1.91 4.99
N GLU A 121 2.67 -1.43 5.89
CA GLU A 121 2.37 -2.12 7.16
C GLU A 121 1.76 -3.51 6.94
N ARG A 122 0.84 -3.62 5.98
CA ARG A 122 0.19 -4.89 5.60
C ARG A 122 1.20 -5.91 5.08
N LEU A 123 2.18 -5.50 4.29
CA LEU A 123 3.21 -6.41 3.76
C LEU A 123 4.27 -6.75 4.81
N GLY A 124 4.54 -5.85 5.76
CA GLY A 124 5.42 -6.13 6.90
C GLY A 124 6.88 -6.41 6.50
N LEU A 125 7.34 -5.74 5.44
CA LEU A 125 8.72 -5.80 4.98
C LEU A 125 9.50 -4.58 5.47
N ASP A 126 10.81 -4.73 5.59
CA ASP A 126 11.66 -3.64 6.10
C ASP A 126 11.74 -2.48 5.11
N ASP A 127 11.78 -2.78 3.80
CA ASP A 127 11.81 -1.81 2.70
C ASP A 127 10.47 -1.76 1.95
N MET A 128 10.17 -0.60 1.38
CA MET A 128 9.02 -0.41 0.48
C MET A 128 9.20 -1.22 -0.81
N THR A 129 8.13 -1.85 -1.28
CA THR A 129 8.14 -2.69 -2.48
C THR A 129 7.19 -2.17 -3.55
N VAL A 130 7.39 -2.59 -4.79
CA VAL A 130 6.49 -2.29 -5.92
C VAL A 130 5.06 -2.76 -5.62
N GLU A 131 4.92 -3.90 -4.97
CA GLU A 131 3.64 -4.47 -4.57
C GLU A 131 2.88 -3.56 -3.59
N ALA A 132 3.57 -2.88 -2.68
CA ALA A 132 2.95 -1.88 -1.81
C ALA A 132 2.40 -0.69 -2.61
N VAL A 133 3.16 -0.22 -3.59
CA VAL A 133 2.78 0.89 -4.47
C VAL A 133 1.59 0.51 -5.35
N GLN A 134 1.58 -0.71 -5.88
CA GLN A 134 0.47 -1.27 -6.64
C GLN A 134 -0.84 -1.31 -5.84
N LEU A 135 -0.81 -1.83 -4.61
CA LEU A 135 -1.99 -1.83 -3.74
C LEU A 135 -2.45 -0.40 -3.41
N ALA A 136 -1.52 0.52 -3.17
CA ALA A 136 -1.85 1.92 -2.93
C ALA A 136 -2.50 2.60 -4.13
N ALA A 137 -2.00 2.30 -5.34
CA ALA A 137 -2.56 2.80 -6.59
C ALA A 137 -3.98 2.26 -6.83
N LEU A 138 -4.23 0.97 -6.54
CA LEU A 138 -5.58 0.40 -6.58
C LEU A 138 -6.51 1.12 -5.60
N ASP A 139 -6.14 1.23 -4.32
CA ASP A 139 -6.94 1.94 -3.30
C ASP A 139 -7.21 3.41 -3.70
N ARG A 140 -6.25 4.10 -4.33
CA ARG A 140 -6.46 5.45 -4.89
C ARG A 140 -7.48 5.44 -6.04
N VAL A 141 -7.33 4.56 -7.02
CA VAL A 141 -8.23 4.47 -8.18
C VAL A 141 -9.67 4.18 -7.74
N GLU A 142 -9.86 3.24 -6.82
CA GLU A 142 -11.18 2.93 -6.26
C GLU A 142 -11.80 4.14 -5.58
N THR A 143 -11.02 4.84 -4.75
CA THR A 143 -11.44 6.08 -4.09
C THR A 143 -11.86 7.15 -5.12
N ALA A 144 -11.05 7.35 -6.16
CA ALA A 144 -11.33 8.33 -7.21
C ALA A 144 -12.60 8.00 -8.01
N LEU A 145 -12.85 6.72 -8.29
CA LEU A 145 -14.06 6.26 -8.98
C LEU A 145 -15.33 6.45 -8.14
N GLU A 146 -15.25 6.20 -6.83
CA GLU A 146 -16.37 6.37 -5.89
C GLU A 146 -16.75 7.84 -5.69
N LEU A 147 -15.76 8.73 -5.52
CA LEU A 147 -15.98 10.18 -5.40
C LEU A 147 -16.39 10.83 -6.72
N GLY A 148 -15.93 10.21 -7.80
CA GLY A 148 -15.92 10.78 -9.13
C GLY A 148 -14.78 11.75 -9.38
N ILE A 149 -14.32 11.78 -10.63
CA ILE A 149 -13.16 12.58 -11.03
C ILE A 149 -13.62 13.90 -11.64
N PRO A 150 -13.33 15.06 -11.01
CA PRO A 150 -13.45 16.35 -11.65
C PRO A 150 -12.31 16.48 -12.68
N LEU A 151 -12.52 15.96 -13.90
CA LEU A 151 -11.51 15.93 -14.97
C LEU A 151 -10.85 17.31 -15.20
N GLY A 152 -11.64 18.39 -15.14
CA GLY A 152 -11.13 19.75 -15.26
C GLY A 152 -10.21 20.21 -14.13
N GLU A 153 -10.28 19.61 -12.93
CA GLU A 153 -9.30 19.83 -11.85
C GLU A 153 -8.11 18.89 -11.97
N ALA A 154 -8.35 17.64 -12.37
CA ALA A 154 -7.28 16.65 -12.57
C ALA A 154 -6.26 17.13 -13.63
N ASP A 155 -6.73 17.78 -14.71
CA ASP A 155 -5.86 18.31 -15.76
C ASP A 155 -4.96 19.49 -15.32
N LYS A 156 -5.21 20.09 -14.14
CA LYS A 156 -4.43 21.23 -13.64
C LYS A 156 -3.11 20.81 -13.01
N THR A 157 -2.96 19.56 -12.59
CA THR A 157 -1.76 19.06 -11.90
C THR A 157 -1.17 17.84 -12.57
N GLN A 158 0.13 17.61 -12.38
CA GLN A 158 0.79 16.39 -12.83
C GLN A 158 0.20 15.16 -12.12
N ALA A 159 -0.07 15.26 -10.81
CA ALA A 159 -0.71 14.22 -10.03
C ALA A 159 -2.11 13.84 -10.55
N GLY A 160 -2.92 14.83 -10.92
CA GLY A 160 -4.25 14.60 -11.47
C GLY A 160 -4.22 13.97 -12.87
N LYS A 161 -3.30 14.40 -13.74
CA LYS A 161 -3.09 13.77 -15.05
C LYS A 161 -2.65 12.31 -14.94
N GLU A 162 -1.72 12.02 -14.02
CA GLU A 162 -1.29 10.64 -13.77
C GLU A 162 -2.44 9.80 -13.21
N LEU A 163 -3.26 10.35 -12.30
CA LEU A 163 -4.47 9.68 -11.82
C LEU A 163 -5.45 9.36 -12.96
N VAL A 164 -5.69 10.31 -13.88
CA VAL A 164 -6.57 10.06 -15.04
C VAL A 164 -6.00 8.94 -15.91
N ARG A 165 -4.69 8.95 -16.17
CA ARG A 165 -4.01 7.89 -16.94
C ARG A 165 -4.13 6.53 -16.26
N GLU A 166 -3.91 6.49 -14.95
CA GLU A 166 -4.05 5.29 -14.12
C GLU A 166 -5.47 4.72 -14.18
N ILE A 167 -6.48 5.59 -14.08
CA ILE A 167 -7.89 5.19 -14.21
C ILE A 167 -8.20 4.70 -15.62
N CYS A 168 -7.67 5.35 -16.67
CA CYS A 168 -7.81 4.86 -18.03
C CYS A 168 -7.25 3.43 -18.17
N ALA A 169 -6.03 3.19 -17.69
CA ALA A 169 -5.40 1.87 -17.75
C ALA A 169 -6.24 0.83 -16.99
N TYR A 170 -6.69 1.17 -15.79
CA TYR A 170 -7.50 0.27 -14.96
C TYR A 170 -8.85 -0.10 -15.61
N ILE A 171 -9.59 0.88 -16.14
CA ILE A 171 -10.92 0.66 -16.74
C ILE A 171 -10.82 -0.03 -18.11
N PHE A 172 -9.92 0.42 -18.98
CA PHE A 172 -9.93 0.04 -20.40
C PHE A 172 -8.93 -1.06 -20.77
N ASP A 173 -7.78 -1.11 -20.09
CA ASP A 173 -6.76 -2.13 -20.32
C ASP A 173 -6.82 -3.27 -19.29
N GLY A 174 -7.47 -3.01 -18.15
CA GLY A 174 -7.72 -3.97 -17.08
C GLY A 174 -6.67 -3.93 -15.97
N GLU A 175 -6.96 -4.65 -14.88
CA GLU A 175 -6.14 -4.66 -13.66
C GLU A 175 -4.68 -5.08 -13.93
N GLU A 176 -4.45 -6.12 -14.72
CA GLU A 176 -3.09 -6.61 -15.00
C GLU A 176 -2.23 -5.56 -15.73
N ALA A 177 -2.80 -4.90 -16.74
CA ALA A 177 -2.12 -3.84 -17.49
C ALA A 177 -1.85 -2.63 -16.59
N PHE A 178 -2.83 -2.23 -15.78
CA PHE A 178 -2.67 -1.18 -14.78
C PHE A 178 -1.54 -1.50 -13.80
N LEU A 179 -1.52 -2.69 -13.20
CA LEU A 179 -0.49 -3.11 -12.25
C LEU A 179 0.89 -3.18 -12.90
N SER A 180 0.98 -3.61 -14.16
CA SER A 180 2.22 -3.60 -14.94
C SER A 180 2.74 -2.18 -15.16
N ASP A 181 1.84 -1.24 -15.47
CA ASP A 181 2.18 0.16 -15.66
C ASP A 181 2.66 0.83 -14.35
N ILE A 182 1.98 0.58 -13.23
CA ILE A 182 2.43 1.03 -11.90
C ILE A 182 3.79 0.41 -11.55
N SER A 183 3.97 -0.89 -11.82
CA SER A 183 5.24 -1.58 -11.58
C SER A 183 6.38 -0.94 -12.34
N ARG A 184 6.15 -0.59 -13.61
CA ARG A 184 7.15 0.07 -14.44
C ARG A 184 7.51 1.43 -13.86
N SER A 185 6.53 2.27 -13.54
CA SER A 185 6.75 3.60 -12.97
C SER A 185 7.48 3.54 -11.62
N ALA A 186 7.11 2.60 -10.74
CA ALA A 186 7.75 2.40 -9.43
C ALA A 186 9.21 1.92 -9.50
N GLN A 187 9.63 1.36 -10.64
CA GLN A 187 11.01 0.89 -10.87
C GLN A 187 11.85 1.88 -11.69
N LEU A 188 11.26 2.98 -12.19
CA LEU A 188 12.01 3.99 -12.92
C LEU A 188 13.00 4.69 -11.99
N ARG A 189 14.21 4.93 -12.50
CA ARG A 189 15.20 5.84 -11.89
C ARG A 189 14.86 7.29 -12.22
N ASP A 190 13.58 7.64 -12.10
CA ASP A 190 13.09 8.97 -12.36
C ASP A 190 12.99 9.72 -11.02
N PRO A 191 13.67 10.88 -10.89
CA PRO A 191 13.55 11.74 -9.70
C PRO A 191 12.10 12.02 -9.28
N GLU A 192 11.17 12.03 -10.24
CA GLU A 192 9.74 12.20 -10.00
C GLU A 192 9.18 11.11 -9.07
N TYR A 193 9.49 9.84 -9.33
CA TYR A 193 8.93 8.70 -8.62
C TYR A 193 9.77 8.27 -7.41
N GLY A 194 10.94 8.88 -7.21
CA GLY A 194 11.83 8.62 -6.07
C GLY A 194 12.87 7.54 -6.35
N PHE A 195 13.17 6.73 -5.35
CA PHE A 195 14.12 5.61 -5.52
C PHE A 195 13.39 4.41 -6.10
N PRO A 196 13.97 3.68 -7.07
CA PRO A 196 13.38 2.46 -7.61
C PRO A 196 13.12 1.42 -6.52
N TYR A 197 11.86 1.04 -6.36
CA TYR A 197 11.43 0.03 -5.41
C TYR A 197 11.78 -1.39 -5.87
N GLU A 198 12.08 -2.30 -4.93
CA GLU A 198 12.23 -3.72 -5.26
C GLU A 198 10.86 -4.40 -5.42
N THR A 199 10.81 -5.43 -6.25
CA THR A 199 9.70 -6.38 -6.24
C THR A 199 9.91 -7.44 -5.17
N LEU A 200 8.84 -8.08 -4.71
CA LEU A 200 8.93 -9.27 -3.84
C LEU A 200 9.81 -10.36 -4.45
N ASP A 201 9.81 -10.49 -5.77
CA ASP A 201 10.64 -11.46 -6.49
C ASP A 201 12.12 -11.09 -6.45
N SER A 202 12.47 -9.80 -6.54
CA SER A 202 13.84 -9.32 -6.35
C SER A 202 14.32 -9.58 -4.92
N VAL A 203 13.48 -9.29 -3.92
CA VAL A 203 13.81 -9.57 -2.51
C VAL A 203 14.00 -11.09 -2.30
N THR A 204 13.15 -11.91 -2.90
CA THR A 204 13.26 -13.38 -2.86
C THR A 204 14.54 -13.89 -3.52
N PHE A 205 14.93 -13.29 -4.65
CA PHE A 205 16.18 -13.61 -5.35
C PHE A 205 17.39 -13.34 -4.45
N TRP A 206 17.46 -12.18 -3.81
CA TRP A 206 18.55 -11.83 -2.91
C TRP A 206 18.61 -12.75 -1.70
N LEU A 207 17.47 -13.06 -1.09
CA LEU A 207 17.40 -14.03 0.01
C LEU A 207 17.92 -15.40 -0.42
N THR A 208 17.42 -15.93 -1.54
CA THR A 208 17.84 -17.25 -2.07
C THR A 208 19.34 -17.27 -2.38
N LYS A 209 19.87 -16.15 -2.91
CA LYS A 209 21.30 -16.00 -3.19
C LYS A 209 22.12 -16.01 -1.90
N ALA A 210 21.68 -15.32 -0.85
CA ALA A 210 22.33 -15.34 0.46
C ALA A 210 22.27 -16.73 1.13
N GLU A 211 21.15 -17.45 0.99
CA GLU A 211 20.98 -18.80 1.54
C GLU A 211 21.88 -19.85 0.87
N LYS A 212 21.99 -19.80 -0.46
CA LYS A 212 22.82 -20.75 -1.23
C LYS A 212 24.32 -20.56 -0.99
N ASN A 213 24.73 -19.35 -0.64
CA ASN A 213 26.13 -19.03 -0.37
C ASN A 213 26.45 -19.27 1.12
N THR A 214 26.57 -20.52 1.53
CA THR A 214 26.81 -20.91 2.95
C THR A 214 28.26 -20.77 3.40
N GLY A 215 29.20 -20.57 2.47
CA GLY A 215 30.59 -20.26 2.81
C GLY A 215 30.74 -18.79 3.20
N GLU A 216 31.55 -18.50 4.22
CA GLU A 216 31.80 -17.15 4.75
C GLU A 216 31.96 -16.10 3.64
N ARG A 217 32.97 -16.31 2.80
CA ARG A 217 33.31 -15.40 1.72
C ARG A 217 32.16 -15.21 0.74
N ALA A 218 31.49 -16.30 0.36
CA ALA A 218 30.40 -16.27 -0.60
C ALA A 218 29.16 -15.54 -0.03
N PHE A 219 28.87 -15.72 1.26
CA PHE A 219 27.79 -15.01 1.96
C PHE A 219 28.06 -13.51 2.00
N VAL A 220 29.27 -13.12 2.42
CA VAL A 220 29.69 -11.72 2.47
C VAL A 220 29.67 -11.07 1.09
N GLU A 221 30.14 -11.77 0.05
CA GLU A 221 30.08 -11.32 -1.35
C GLU A 221 28.62 -11.10 -1.79
N ALA A 222 27.71 -12.04 -1.51
CA ALA A 222 26.29 -11.91 -1.87
C ALA A 222 25.62 -10.71 -1.18
N MET A 223 25.89 -10.49 0.11
CA MET A 223 25.34 -9.35 0.86
C MET A 223 25.94 -8.02 0.40
N THR A 224 27.23 -7.99 0.08
CA THR A 224 27.91 -6.81 -0.46
C THR A 224 27.33 -6.43 -1.82
N GLU A 225 27.09 -7.42 -2.70
CA GLU A 225 26.48 -7.19 -4.01
C GLU A 225 25.06 -6.61 -3.88
N ARG A 226 24.26 -7.12 -2.94
CA ARG A 226 22.93 -6.57 -2.65
C ARG A 226 23.00 -5.11 -2.21
N ASP A 227 23.88 -4.78 -1.28
CA ASP A 227 23.99 -3.41 -0.76
C ASP A 227 24.57 -2.45 -1.81
N GLN A 228 25.49 -2.91 -2.67
CA GLN A 228 25.92 -2.15 -3.84
C GLN A 228 24.76 -1.91 -4.82
N ASP A 229 23.88 -2.89 -5.03
CA ASP A 229 22.70 -2.70 -5.85
C ASP A 229 21.73 -1.66 -5.25
N ARG A 230 21.48 -1.73 -3.94
CA ARG A 230 20.69 -0.74 -3.19
C ARG A 230 21.32 0.66 -3.29
N ALA A 231 22.64 0.77 -3.21
CA ALA A 231 23.36 2.02 -3.39
C ALA A 231 23.22 2.59 -4.81
N ARG A 232 23.34 1.74 -5.85
CA ARG A 232 23.12 2.14 -7.25
C ARG A 232 21.70 2.63 -7.52
N ARG A 233 20.73 2.18 -6.72
CA ARG A 233 19.33 2.66 -6.76
C ARG A 233 19.09 3.87 -5.85
N GLY A 234 20.05 4.26 -5.02
CA GLY A 234 19.93 5.36 -4.07
C GLY A 234 19.13 5.02 -2.80
N VAL A 235 18.80 3.74 -2.58
CA VAL A 235 18.08 3.29 -1.36
C VAL A 235 18.95 3.49 -0.12
N ILE A 236 20.26 3.27 -0.26
CA ILE A 236 21.29 3.58 0.74
C ILE A 236 22.41 4.38 0.05
N THR A 237 23.24 5.04 0.84
CA THR A 237 24.44 5.71 0.33
C THR A 237 25.54 4.70 0.00
N GLN A 238 26.48 5.08 -0.88
CA GLN A 238 27.65 4.24 -1.16
C GLN A 238 28.51 4.04 0.10
N GLU A 239 28.53 5.03 0.99
CA GLU A 239 29.23 4.97 2.28
C GLU A 239 28.61 3.91 3.21
N GLU A 240 27.28 3.88 3.31
CA GLU A 240 26.55 2.83 4.05
C GLU A 240 26.78 1.44 3.46
N ALA A 241 26.76 1.30 2.14
CA ALA A 241 27.05 0.02 1.49
C ALA A 241 28.47 -0.47 1.80
N ASN A 242 29.46 0.44 1.76
CA ASN A 242 30.85 0.12 2.10
C ASN A 242 31.01 -0.20 3.58
N ALA A 243 30.34 0.54 4.47
CA ALA A 243 30.35 0.30 5.91
C ALA A 243 29.74 -1.07 6.27
N ASN A 244 28.63 -1.45 5.62
CA ASN A 244 28.03 -2.77 5.78
C ASN A 244 28.97 -3.88 5.31
N ALA A 245 29.63 -3.71 4.16
CA ALA A 245 30.61 -4.67 3.66
C ALA A 245 31.78 -4.85 4.66
N LEU A 246 32.34 -3.75 5.17
CA LEU A 246 33.39 -3.78 6.18
C LEU A 246 32.94 -4.50 7.45
N ARG A 247 31.75 -4.16 7.95
CA ARG A 247 31.16 -4.83 9.13
C ARG A 247 31.08 -6.34 8.93
N LEU A 248 30.51 -6.78 7.80
CA LEU A 248 30.37 -8.20 7.48
C LEU A 248 31.73 -8.91 7.35
N THR A 249 32.74 -8.27 6.75
CA THR A 249 34.10 -8.85 6.66
C THR A 249 34.82 -8.92 8.00
N SER A 250 34.44 -8.07 8.96
CA SER A 250 35.03 -8.02 10.29
C SER A 250 34.31 -8.91 11.32
N ASP A 251 33.11 -9.38 11.00
CA ASP A 251 32.30 -10.21 11.88
C ASP A 251 32.91 -11.61 12.03
N SER A 252 32.77 -12.20 13.21
CA SER A 252 33.19 -13.58 13.43
C SER A 252 32.31 -14.56 12.65
N MET A 253 32.86 -15.74 12.37
CA MET A 253 32.11 -16.83 11.74
C MET A 253 30.80 -17.17 12.45
N ASP A 254 30.82 -17.17 13.79
CA ASP A 254 29.63 -17.43 14.58
C ASP A 254 28.55 -16.35 14.39
N ASN A 255 28.97 -15.08 14.27
CA ASN A 255 28.05 -13.97 14.02
C ASN A 255 27.47 -14.02 12.60
N LEU A 256 28.30 -14.32 11.59
CA LEU A 256 27.85 -14.48 10.21
C LEU A 256 26.84 -15.61 10.07
N GLN A 257 27.08 -16.75 10.71
CA GLN A 257 26.13 -17.87 10.71
C GLN A 257 24.82 -17.54 11.46
N LYS A 258 24.88 -16.80 12.58
CA LYS A 258 23.67 -16.31 13.26
C LYS A 258 22.88 -15.38 12.33
N TYR A 259 23.55 -14.41 11.73
CA TYR A 259 22.93 -13.47 10.81
C TYR A 259 22.30 -14.17 9.59
N GLN A 260 23.00 -15.14 8.99
CA GLN A 260 22.45 -15.93 7.90
C GLN A 260 21.21 -16.75 8.32
N ARG A 261 21.21 -17.36 9.51
CA ARG A 261 20.03 -18.08 10.04
C ARG A 261 18.86 -17.16 10.32
N GLU A 262 19.13 -15.99 10.90
CA GLU A 262 18.11 -14.97 11.16
C GLU A 262 17.50 -14.45 9.85
N LEU A 263 18.34 -14.14 8.87
CA LEU A 263 17.92 -13.74 7.52
C LEU A 263 17.05 -14.84 6.88
N SER A 264 17.53 -16.07 6.86
CA SER A 264 16.81 -17.20 6.25
C SER A 264 15.46 -17.43 6.91
N PHE A 265 15.40 -17.49 8.25
CA PHE A 265 14.16 -17.83 8.94
C PHE A 265 13.17 -16.67 9.01
N SER A 266 13.62 -15.49 9.43
CA SER A 266 12.74 -14.35 9.67
C SER A 266 12.32 -13.69 8.36
N THR A 267 13.25 -13.44 7.44
CA THR A 267 12.97 -12.75 6.18
C THR A 267 12.18 -13.64 5.24
N SER A 268 12.50 -14.94 5.13
CA SER A 268 11.67 -15.88 4.33
C SER A 268 10.22 -15.91 4.81
N ARG A 269 10.00 -15.97 6.13
CA ARG A 269 8.65 -15.94 6.70
C ARG A 269 7.91 -14.65 6.37
N ARG A 270 8.58 -13.50 6.51
CA ARG A 270 8.03 -12.17 6.19
C ARG A 270 7.68 -12.05 4.70
N ILE A 271 8.57 -12.45 3.79
CA ILE A 271 8.31 -12.44 2.33
C ILE A 271 7.11 -13.32 1.98
N ASN A 272 7.06 -14.54 2.52
CA ASN A 272 5.94 -15.45 2.27
C ASN A 272 4.61 -14.91 2.82
N GLN A 273 4.65 -14.21 3.96
CA GLN A 273 3.49 -13.51 4.50
C GLN A 273 3.09 -12.32 3.62
N ALA A 274 4.05 -11.49 3.19
CA ALA A 274 3.83 -10.37 2.29
C ALA A 274 3.15 -10.83 0.99
N ARG A 275 3.65 -11.91 0.37
CA ARG A 275 3.07 -12.47 -0.86
C ARG A 275 1.62 -12.90 -0.68
N ARG A 276 1.31 -13.64 0.40
CA ARG A 276 -0.07 -14.03 0.72
C ARG A 276 -0.98 -12.83 0.97
N ASN A 277 -0.47 -11.81 1.67
CA ASN A 277 -1.21 -10.59 1.96
C ASN A 277 -1.47 -9.78 0.69
N TYR A 278 -0.50 -9.73 -0.22
CA TYR A 278 -0.63 -9.11 -1.54
C TYR A 278 -1.69 -9.83 -2.39
N GLU A 279 -1.60 -11.16 -2.52
CA GLU A 279 -2.59 -11.97 -3.25
C GLU A 279 -4.00 -11.88 -2.65
N LEU A 280 -4.11 -11.79 -1.32
CA LEU A 280 -5.39 -11.55 -0.66
C LEU A 280 -5.94 -10.16 -1.01
N ALA A 281 -5.11 -9.12 -0.94
CA ALA A 281 -5.49 -7.76 -1.30
C ALA A 281 -5.96 -7.66 -2.76
N LEU A 282 -5.24 -8.29 -3.71
CA LEU A 282 -5.68 -8.34 -5.11
C LEU A 282 -7.04 -9.01 -5.27
N ARG A 283 -7.33 -10.08 -4.50
CA ARG A 283 -8.67 -10.68 -4.49
C ARG A 283 -9.74 -9.76 -3.90
N GLU A 284 -9.43 -9.03 -2.84
CA GLU A 284 -10.32 -8.01 -2.27
C GLU A 284 -10.66 -6.94 -3.32
N HIS A 285 -9.65 -6.46 -4.06
CA HIS A 285 -9.81 -5.51 -5.16
C HIS A 285 -10.64 -6.09 -6.32
N GLY A 286 -10.36 -7.33 -6.73
CA GLY A 286 -11.16 -8.01 -7.76
C GLY A 286 -12.64 -8.16 -7.38
N LEU A 287 -12.94 -8.42 -6.10
CA LEU A 287 -14.32 -8.46 -5.59
C LEU A 287 -14.96 -7.07 -5.60
N TRP A 288 -14.21 -6.03 -5.21
CA TRP A 288 -14.68 -4.65 -5.30
C TRP A 288 -15.01 -4.28 -6.76
N ALA A 289 -14.14 -4.63 -7.71
CA ALA A 289 -14.32 -4.34 -9.13
C ALA A 289 -15.58 -5.02 -9.68
N GLN A 290 -15.82 -6.28 -9.31
CA GLN A 290 -17.04 -6.99 -9.70
C GLN A 290 -18.31 -6.31 -9.14
N LYS A 291 -18.31 -5.98 -7.85
CA LYS A 291 -19.41 -5.25 -7.17
C LYS A 291 -19.68 -3.90 -7.83
N ASN A 292 -18.64 -3.21 -8.27
CA ASN A 292 -18.69 -1.85 -8.82
C ASN A 292 -18.60 -1.80 -10.36
N SER A 293 -18.87 -2.91 -11.05
CA SER A 293 -18.78 -2.96 -12.53
C SER A 293 -19.68 -1.95 -13.24
N ALA A 294 -20.85 -1.62 -12.69
CA ALA A 294 -21.73 -0.59 -13.23
C ALA A 294 -21.14 0.83 -13.11
N LEU A 295 -20.45 1.11 -11.98
CA LEU A 295 -19.73 2.36 -11.77
C LEU A 295 -18.60 2.52 -12.79
N MET A 296 -17.80 1.46 -13.00
CA MET A 296 -16.72 1.47 -14.00
C MET A 296 -17.25 1.69 -15.43
N LYS A 297 -18.38 1.07 -15.80
CA LYS A 297 -19.02 1.31 -17.10
C LYS A 297 -19.44 2.77 -17.27
N THR A 298 -20.05 3.36 -16.24
CA THR A 298 -20.44 4.77 -16.24
C THR A 298 -19.24 5.69 -16.43
N TRP A 299 -18.11 5.37 -15.79
CA TRP A 299 -16.87 6.13 -15.97
C TRP A 299 -16.22 5.94 -17.33
N ALA A 300 -16.24 4.72 -17.87
CA ALA A 300 -15.77 4.45 -19.23
C ALA A 300 -16.51 5.33 -20.27
N GLU A 301 -17.83 5.48 -20.12
CA GLU A 301 -18.64 6.35 -20.99
C GLU A 301 -18.31 7.84 -20.84
N LYS A 302 -17.94 8.29 -19.63
CA LYS A 302 -17.60 9.69 -19.32
C LYS A 302 -16.17 10.07 -19.70
N MET A 303 -15.32 9.11 -20.09
CA MET A 303 -13.91 9.33 -20.39
C MET A 303 -13.56 8.97 -21.84
N PRO A 304 -14.10 9.69 -22.84
CA PRO A 304 -13.81 9.41 -24.26
C PRO A 304 -12.33 9.60 -24.61
N VAL A 305 -11.61 10.41 -23.85
CA VAL A 305 -10.15 10.60 -24.00
C VAL A 305 -9.39 9.29 -23.77
N CYS A 306 -9.83 8.45 -22.83
CA CYS A 306 -9.22 7.14 -22.58
C CYS A 306 -9.48 6.15 -23.73
N ASP A 307 -10.69 6.14 -24.30
CA ASP A 307 -11.04 5.29 -25.46
C ASP A 307 -10.20 5.67 -26.70
N TYR A 308 -9.97 6.97 -26.92
CA TYR A 308 -9.09 7.41 -28.00
C TYR A 308 -7.63 6.94 -27.79
N MET A 309 -7.07 7.13 -26.58
CA MET A 309 -5.69 6.72 -26.30
C MET A 309 -5.47 5.21 -26.45
N THR A 310 -6.41 4.39 -25.96
CA THR A 310 -6.29 2.92 -26.07
C THR A 310 -6.38 2.45 -27.52
N ARG A 311 -7.24 3.05 -28.36
CA ARG A 311 -7.30 2.74 -29.80
C ARG A 311 -6.01 3.09 -30.54
N VAL A 312 -5.44 4.27 -30.27
CA VAL A 312 -4.20 4.72 -30.92
C VAL A 312 -3.01 3.85 -30.52
N ILE A 313 -2.87 3.49 -29.25
CA ILE A 313 -1.78 2.63 -28.76
C ILE A 313 -1.86 1.24 -29.40
N LYS A 314 -3.06 0.65 -29.53
CA LYS A 314 -3.27 -0.65 -30.18
C LYS A 314 -2.94 -0.63 -31.69
N THR A 315 -3.12 0.51 -32.36
CA THR A 315 -2.70 0.64 -33.77
C THR A 315 -1.20 0.79 -33.98
N VAL A 316 -0.46 1.30 -32.97
CA VAL A 316 0.99 1.56 -33.09
C VAL A 316 1.85 0.41 -32.56
N ARG A 317 1.34 -0.39 -31.61
CA ARG A 317 1.99 -1.63 -31.16
C ARG A 317 1.25 -2.82 -31.77
N PRO A 318 1.70 -3.38 -32.92
CA PRO A 318 1.09 -4.61 -33.43
C PRO A 318 1.16 -5.67 -32.33
N SER A 319 0.06 -6.38 -32.14
CA SER A 319 -0.02 -7.50 -31.20
C SER A 319 1.18 -8.43 -31.44
N PRO A 320 1.89 -8.87 -30.38
CA PRO A 320 2.93 -9.88 -30.56
C PRO A 320 2.31 -11.05 -31.32
N PRO A 321 3.00 -11.59 -32.35
CA PRO A 321 2.45 -12.67 -33.16
C PRO A 321 2.04 -13.79 -32.21
N ALA A 322 0.78 -14.22 -32.34
CA ALA A 322 0.22 -15.30 -31.52
C ALA A 322 1.22 -16.45 -31.50
N SER A 323 1.72 -16.79 -30.32
CA SER A 323 2.61 -17.93 -30.15
C SER A 323 1.86 -19.17 -30.62
N SER A 324 2.26 -19.69 -31.78
CA SER A 324 1.72 -20.93 -32.32
C SER A 324 2.25 -22.09 -31.48
N SER A 325 1.69 -22.27 -30.28
CA SER A 325 1.82 -23.50 -29.51
C SER A 325 0.80 -24.50 -30.02
N ASP A 326 0.97 -24.95 -31.26
CA ASP A 326 0.27 -26.12 -31.79
C ASP A 326 1.13 -26.75 -32.88
N LYS A 327 1.90 -27.76 -32.46
CA LYS A 327 2.42 -28.90 -33.23
C LYS A 327 3.39 -29.69 -32.35
N ARG A 328 2.84 -30.60 -31.54
CA ARG A 328 3.36 -31.95 -31.32
C ARG A 328 2.21 -32.89 -31.00
#